data_AF-A0A7C4W6X6-F1
#
_entry.id   AF-A0A7C4W6X6-F1
#
_cell.length_a   1.000
_cell.length_b   1.000
_cell.length_c   1.000
_cell.angle_alpha   90.00
_cell.angle_beta   90.00
_cell.angle_gamma   90.00
#
_symmetry.space_group_name_H-M   'P 1'
#
loop_
_entity.id
_entity.type
_entity.pdbx_description
1 polymer ?
#
loop_
_entity_poly.entity_id
_entity_poly.type
_entity_poly.pdbx_seq_one_letter_code
_entity_poly.pdbx_strand_id
1 'polypeptide(L)'
;MRIMMKIYKKFLIISIFLIAFLIPIRVETAPWQIEMEIGLEKLNYRFKPYVQEFIKACSREGIAIWVYDTWRTKAKQRALHAQGRQPIDIVNKLRKEAGLEPITEQRNRHIITRKLVSPHNYGLAADFVPIVDGKPVWNDARLWEKCGKIAVRLGMEWGGLWKYLVDKPHIQMNRWDKFATFVVPDRIIRE
;
A
#
# COMPACT_ATOMS: atom_id res chain seq x y z
N MET A 1 -49.80 10.88 51.06
CA MET A 1 -49.59 10.43 49.66
C MET A 1 -48.35 11.01 48.96
N ARG A 2 -47.89 12.24 49.25
CA ARG A 2 -46.71 12.86 48.59
C ARG A 2 -45.32 12.33 49.03
N ILE A 3 -45.20 11.72 50.21
CA ILE A 3 -43.90 11.27 50.77
C ILE A 3 -43.48 9.92 50.17
N MET A 4 -44.43 8.99 49.99
CA MET A 4 -44.18 7.66 49.40
C MET A 4 -43.63 7.74 47.96
N MET A 5 -44.14 8.66 47.13
CA MET A 5 -43.71 8.86 45.74
C MET A 5 -42.26 9.34 45.60
N LYS A 6 -41.72 10.08 46.59
CA LYS A 6 -40.32 10.54 46.58
C LYS A 6 -39.33 9.42 46.87
N ILE A 7 -39.74 8.43 47.67
CA ILE A 7 -38.92 7.26 48.02
C ILE A 7 -38.77 6.34 46.80
N TYR A 8 -39.88 6.04 46.10
CA TYR A 8 -39.84 5.23 44.88
C TYR A 8 -38.97 5.84 43.76
N LYS A 9 -39.01 7.17 43.59
CA LYS A 9 -38.13 7.85 42.61
C LYS A 9 -36.64 7.75 42.97
N LYS A 10 -36.27 7.79 44.25
CA LYS A 10 -34.86 7.60 44.68
C LYS A 10 -34.37 6.17 44.47
N PHE A 11 -35.21 5.16 44.75
CA PHE A 11 -34.84 3.75 44.51
C PHE A 11 -34.76 3.39 43.02
N LEU A 12 -35.63 3.96 42.17
CA LEU A 12 -35.58 3.73 40.73
C LEU A 12 -34.29 4.30 40.09
N ILE A 13 -33.81 5.46 40.56
CA ILE A 13 -32.58 6.09 40.05
C ILE A 13 -31.32 5.30 40.48
N ILE A 14 -31.30 4.75 41.70
CA ILE A 14 -30.17 3.94 42.19
C ILE A 14 -30.08 2.60 41.44
N SER A 15 -31.22 2.00 41.08
CA SER A 15 -31.26 0.73 40.32
C SER A 15 -30.77 0.88 38.87
N ILE A 16 -31.04 2.02 38.22
CA ILE A 16 -30.55 2.32 36.85
C ILE A 16 -29.02 2.51 36.84
N PHE A 17 -28.44 3.11 37.89
CA PHE A 17 -26.99 3.30 38.00
C PHE A 17 -26.21 1.99 38.22
N LEU A 18 -26.80 1.01 38.93
CA LEU A 18 -26.16 -0.30 39.13
C LEU A 18 -26.16 -1.18 37.87
N ILE A 19 -27.17 -1.06 37.01
CA ILE A 19 -27.25 -1.81 35.75
C ILE A 19 -26.21 -1.29 34.74
N ALA A 20 -25.89 0.00 34.73
CA ALA A 20 -24.90 0.59 33.84
C ALA A 20 -23.45 0.11 34.10
N PHE A 21 -23.15 -0.41 35.31
CA PHE A 21 -21.84 -0.96 35.67
C PHE A 21 -21.70 -2.47 35.38
N LEU A 22 -22.82 -3.16 35.10
CA LEU A 22 -22.83 -4.60 34.79
C LEU A 22 -22.86 -4.89 33.28
N ILE A 23 -22.99 -3.87 32.45
CA ILE A 23 -22.81 -4.00 31.00
C ILE A 23 -21.30 -3.86 30.77
N PRO A 24 -20.58 -4.94 30.42
CA PRO A 24 -19.23 -4.78 29.93
C PRO A 24 -19.33 -3.91 28.68
N ILE A 25 -18.92 -2.64 28.80
CA ILE A 25 -18.66 -1.80 27.65
C ILE A 25 -17.45 -2.46 26.98
N ARG A 26 -17.71 -3.40 26.08
CA ARG A 26 -16.75 -3.71 25.04
C ARG A 26 -16.65 -2.44 24.22
N VAL A 27 -15.65 -1.63 24.57
CA VAL A 27 -15.06 -0.71 23.62
C VAL A 27 -14.40 -1.62 22.59
N GLU A 28 -15.20 -2.12 21.65
CA GLU A 28 -14.65 -2.56 20.38
C GLU A 28 -13.95 -1.32 19.86
N THR A 29 -12.62 -1.35 19.90
CA THR A 29 -11.82 -0.41 19.13
C THR A 29 -12.25 -0.69 17.70
N ALA A 30 -13.23 0.05 17.18
CA ALA A 30 -13.51 0.07 15.77
C ALA A 30 -12.15 0.44 15.16
N PRO A 31 -11.44 -0.51 14.51
CA PRO A 31 -10.25 -0.11 13.80
C PRO A 31 -10.81 0.83 12.74
N TRP A 32 -10.46 2.11 12.82
CA TRP A 32 -10.71 3.04 11.74
C TRP A 32 -9.94 2.48 10.54
N GLN A 33 -10.60 1.59 9.79
CA GLN A 33 -10.10 1.03 8.55
C GLN A 33 -10.29 2.18 7.56
N ILE A 34 -9.34 3.11 7.58
CA ILE A 34 -9.20 4.09 6.51
C ILE A 34 -8.73 3.27 5.31
N GLU A 35 -9.70 2.68 4.60
CA GLU A 35 -9.50 2.11 3.29
C GLU A 35 -9.30 3.27 2.32
N MET A 36 -8.09 3.83 2.31
CA MET A 36 -7.63 4.55 1.14
C MET A 36 -7.34 3.51 0.04
N GLU A 37 -8.39 2.92 -0.56
CA GLU A 37 -8.29 2.03 -1.72
C GLU A 37 -8.01 2.86 -2.99
N ILE A 38 -6.92 3.62 -3.02
CA ILE A 38 -6.48 4.21 -4.28
C ILE A 38 -5.59 3.16 -4.97
N GLY A 39 -6.12 2.51 -6.01
CA GLY A 39 -5.32 1.70 -6.94
C GLY A 39 -5.31 0.20 -6.70
N LEU A 40 -5.95 -0.33 -5.64
CA LEU A 40 -5.99 -1.77 -5.38
C LEU A 40 -6.81 -2.54 -6.44
N GLU A 41 -7.70 -1.86 -7.15
CA GLU A 41 -8.49 -2.41 -8.25
C GLU A 41 -7.65 -2.83 -9.46
N LYS A 42 -6.48 -2.20 -9.66
CA LYS A 42 -5.58 -2.52 -10.77
C LYS A 42 -4.59 -3.64 -10.45
N LEU A 43 -4.59 -4.14 -9.21
CA LEU A 43 -3.82 -5.32 -8.85
C LEU A 43 -4.42 -6.56 -9.53
N ASN A 44 -3.55 -7.49 -9.91
CA ASN A 44 -3.97 -8.78 -10.39
C ASN A 44 -4.80 -9.49 -9.33
N TYR A 45 -5.90 -10.16 -9.73
CA TYR A 45 -6.82 -10.83 -8.79
C TYR A 45 -6.13 -11.84 -7.87
N ARG A 46 -5.01 -12.45 -8.28
CA ARG A 46 -4.24 -13.36 -7.43
C ARG A 46 -3.30 -12.67 -6.46
N PHE A 47 -2.87 -11.45 -6.78
CA PHE A 47 -1.97 -10.68 -5.93
C PHE A 47 -2.73 -9.75 -4.98
N LYS A 48 -3.89 -9.23 -5.40
CA LYS A 48 -4.74 -8.32 -4.61
C LYS A 48 -4.98 -8.82 -3.17
N PRO A 49 -5.31 -10.10 -2.92
CA PRO A 49 -5.54 -10.59 -1.55
C PRO A 49 -4.29 -10.48 -0.65
N TYR A 50 -3.09 -10.62 -1.21
CA TYR A 50 -1.84 -10.50 -0.46
C TYR A 50 -1.61 -9.05 -0.01
N VAL A 51 -1.86 -8.08 -0.90
CA VAL A 51 -1.72 -6.65 -0.57
C VAL A 51 -2.79 -6.22 0.43
N GLN A 52 -4.03 -6.71 0.30
CA GLN A 52 -5.09 -6.45 1.27
C GLN A 52 -4.76 -7.03 2.66
N GLU A 53 -4.24 -8.26 2.71
CA GLU A 53 -3.80 -8.85 3.98
C GLU A 53 -2.58 -8.12 4.56
N PHE A 54 -1.69 -7.61 3.71
CA PHE A 54 -0.55 -6.79 4.14
C PHE A 54 -0.99 -5.49 4.83
N ILE A 55 -1.97 -4.78 4.27
CA ILE A 55 -2.55 -3.58 4.89
C ILE A 55 -3.15 -3.93 6.26
N LYS A 56 -3.94 -5.01 6.32
CA LYS A 56 -4.55 -5.47 7.58
C LYS A 56 -3.52 -5.88 8.61
N ALA A 57 -2.49 -6.63 8.21
CA ALA A 57 -1.43 -7.09 9.09
C ALA A 57 -0.57 -5.93 9.65
N CYS A 58 -0.27 -4.92 8.83
CA CYS A 58 0.38 -3.68 9.32
C CYS A 58 -0.50 -2.97 10.34
N SER A 59 -1.80 -2.82 10.05
CA SER A 59 -2.76 -2.18 10.97
C SER A 59 -2.86 -2.90 12.31
N ARG A 60 -2.84 -4.24 12.32
CA ARG A 60 -2.81 -5.04 13.57
C ARG A 60 -1.54 -4.82 14.40
N GLU A 61 -0.44 -4.43 13.78
CA GLU A 61 0.80 -4.05 14.47
C GLU A 61 0.86 -2.54 14.81
N GLY A 62 -0.24 -1.81 14.66
CA GLY A 62 -0.32 -0.38 14.94
C GLY A 62 0.35 0.49 13.87
N ILE A 63 0.53 -0.02 12.66
CA ILE A 63 1.20 0.67 11.55
C ILE A 63 0.18 0.95 10.45
N ALA A 64 -0.19 2.22 10.27
CA ALA A 64 -0.93 2.65 9.10
C ALA A 64 0.02 2.71 7.88
N ILE A 65 -0.46 2.29 6.71
CA ILE A 65 0.29 2.39 5.46
C ILE A 65 -0.60 2.98 4.36
N TRP A 66 0.02 3.63 3.39
CA TRP A 66 -0.63 4.07 2.16
C TRP A 66 0.03 3.38 0.96
N VAL A 67 -0.76 2.63 0.19
CA VAL A 67 -0.35 2.07 -1.11
C VAL A 67 -0.64 3.10 -2.20
N TYR A 68 0.36 3.49 -2.99
CA TYR A 68 0.27 4.62 -3.92
C TYR A 68 0.63 4.32 -5.38
N ASP A 69 1.28 3.18 -5.68
CA ASP A 69 1.50 2.71 -7.06
C ASP A 69 1.26 1.20 -7.11
N THR A 70 0.44 0.72 -8.05
CA THR A 70 0.04 -0.70 -8.14
C THR A 70 0.10 -1.24 -9.57
N TRP A 71 -0.13 -0.37 -10.55
CA TRP A 71 -0.13 -0.73 -11.94
C TRP A 71 0.41 0.38 -12.82
N ARG A 72 1.22 -0.03 -13.79
CA ARG A 72 1.92 0.87 -14.71
C ARG A 72 1.79 0.37 -16.15
N THR A 73 1.46 1.27 -17.08
CA THR A 73 1.49 0.95 -18.51
C THR A 73 2.91 0.56 -18.96
N LYS A 74 3.02 -0.24 -20.04
CA LYS A 74 4.32 -0.54 -20.65
C LYS A 74 5.01 0.71 -21.16
N ALA A 75 4.26 1.64 -21.79
CA ALA A 75 4.79 2.92 -22.25
C ALA A 75 5.44 3.72 -21.10
N LYS A 76 4.76 3.82 -19.94
CA LYS A 76 5.31 4.46 -18.73
C LYS A 76 6.57 3.75 -18.26
N GLN A 77 6.60 2.42 -18.26
CA GLN A 77 7.80 1.66 -17.88
C GLN A 77 8.97 1.90 -18.86
N ARG A 78 8.73 1.92 -20.17
CA ARG A 78 9.74 2.24 -21.19
C ARG A 78 10.33 3.63 -20.98
N ALA A 79 9.48 4.63 -20.72
CA ALA A 79 9.92 6.00 -20.45
C ALA A 79 10.80 6.09 -19.18
N LEU A 80 10.39 5.44 -18.08
CA LEU A 80 11.18 5.40 -16.84
C LEU A 80 12.49 4.61 -16.99
N HIS A 81 12.50 3.57 -17.83
CA HIS A 81 13.70 2.81 -18.15
C HIS A 81 14.69 3.63 -19.01
N ALA A 82 14.20 4.48 -19.91
CA ALA A 82 15.06 5.34 -20.73
C ALA A 82 15.80 6.42 -19.93
N GLN A 83 15.22 6.87 -18.80
CA GLN A 83 15.84 7.85 -17.91
C GLN A 83 17.18 7.33 -17.35
N GLY A 84 18.23 8.16 -17.45
CA GLY A 84 19.59 7.78 -17.07
C GLY A 84 20.33 6.93 -18.12
N ARG A 85 19.74 6.72 -19.30
CA ARG A 85 20.33 5.90 -20.38
C ARG A 85 20.28 6.54 -21.76
N GLN A 86 19.31 7.42 -22.00
CA GLN A 86 19.05 8.04 -23.30
C GLN A 86 19.20 9.58 -23.20
N PRO A 87 19.48 10.25 -24.34
CA PRO A 87 19.45 11.71 -24.41
C PRO A 87 18.10 12.28 -23.96
N ILE A 88 18.11 13.47 -23.36
CA ILE A 88 16.92 14.09 -22.76
C ILE A 88 15.75 14.23 -23.73
N ASP A 89 16.00 14.51 -25.00
CA ASP A 89 14.97 14.66 -26.02
C ASP A 89 14.23 13.34 -26.26
N ILE A 90 14.96 12.23 -26.30
CA ILE A 90 14.38 10.89 -26.43
C ILE A 90 13.58 10.53 -25.17
N VAL A 91 14.11 10.84 -23.99
CA VAL A 91 13.43 10.58 -22.72
C VAL A 91 12.14 11.38 -22.62
N ASN A 92 12.16 12.69 -22.91
CA ASN A 92 10.98 13.54 -22.84
C ASN A 92 9.94 13.20 -23.91
N LYS A 93 10.36 12.73 -25.09
CA LYS A 93 9.45 12.16 -26.09
C LYS A 93 8.71 10.94 -25.54
N LEU A 94 9.44 9.95 -25.01
CA LEU A 94 8.85 8.74 -24.42
C LEU A 94 7.96 9.05 -23.22
N ARG A 95 8.34 10.02 -22.38
CA ARG A 95 7.54 10.48 -21.24
C ARG A 95 6.22 11.08 -21.71
N LYS A 96 6.25 11.95 -22.73
CA LYS A 96 5.03 12.53 -23.32
C LYS A 96 4.10 11.46 -23.88
N GLU A 97 4.63 10.50 -24.65
CA GLU A 97 3.86 9.35 -25.18
C GLU A 97 3.23 8.51 -24.06
N ALA A 98 3.89 8.43 -22.92
CA ALA A 98 3.39 7.73 -21.74
C ALA A 98 2.48 8.57 -20.82
N GLY A 99 2.16 9.82 -21.19
CA GLY A 99 1.37 10.75 -20.37
C GLY A 99 2.10 11.26 -19.12
N LEU A 100 3.44 11.28 -19.15
CA LEU A 100 4.28 11.82 -18.09
C LEU A 100 4.82 13.20 -18.47
N GLU A 101 4.91 14.08 -17.47
CA GLU A 101 5.56 15.38 -17.62
C GLU A 101 7.04 15.22 -18.03
N PRO A 102 7.56 16.11 -18.89
CA PRO A 102 8.98 16.14 -19.22
C PRO A 102 9.84 16.44 -17.98
N ILE A 103 11.12 16.11 -18.05
CA ILE A 103 12.10 16.30 -16.99
C ILE A 103 13.30 17.12 -17.48
N THR A 104 14.10 17.59 -16.53
CA THR A 104 15.35 18.30 -16.78
C THR A 104 16.53 17.34 -16.99
N GLU A 105 17.62 17.85 -17.58
CA GLU A 105 18.89 17.11 -17.72
C GLU A 105 19.39 16.57 -16.38
N GLN A 106 19.27 17.37 -15.32
CA GLN A 106 19.68 17.00 -13.97
C GLN A 106 18.89 15.78 -13.46
N ARG A 107 17.56 15.78 -13.64
CA ARG A 107 16.73 14.61 -13.29
C ARG A 107 17.08 13.40 -14.16
N ASN A 108 17.38 13.61 -15.44
CA ASN A 108 17.73 12.53 -16.36
C ASN A 108 19.01 11.78 -15.98
N ARG A 109 19.88 12.36 -15.14
CA ARG A 109 21.06 11.62 -14.62
C ARG A 109 20.70 10.48 -13.66
N HIS A 110 19.46 10.42 -13.18
CA HIS A 110 19.02 9.44 -12.19
C HIS A 110 18.30 8.28 -12.88
N ILE A 111 18.81 7.06 -12.67
CA ILE A 111 18.15 5.83 -13.10
C ILE A 111 16.96 5.56 -12.17
N ILE A 112 15.74 5.48 -12.74
CA ILE A 112 14.52 5.15 -11.97
C ILE A 112 14.31 3.65 -11.86
N THR A 113 14.61 2.90 -12.92
CA THR A 113 14.41 1.45 -12.95
C THR A 113 15.48 0.78 -13.79
N ARG A 114 15.86 -0.45 -13.42
CA ARG A 114 16.78 -1.30 -14.20
C ARG A 114 16.10 -2.26 -15.14
N LYS A 115 14.78 -2.46 -15.00
CA LYS A 115 14.05 -3.43 -15.81
C LYS A 115 13.19 -2.74 -16.84
N LEU A 116 13.30 -3.16 -18.10
CA LEU A 116 12.39 -2.75 -19.17
C LEU A 116 10.96 -3.27 -18.93
N VAL A 117 10.84 -4.43 -18.28
CA VAL A 117 9.59 -5.08 -17.88
C VAL A 117 9.52 -5.18 -16.36
N SER A 118 8.40 -4.75 -15.77
CA SER A 118 8.21 -4.65 -14.33
C SER A 118 6.97 -5.44 -13.89
N PRO A 119 6.93 -5.99 -12.65
CA PRO A 119 5.72 -6.57 -12.09
C PRO A 119 4.55 -5.58 -12.03
N HIS A 120 4.84 -4.27 -11.91
CA HIS A 120 3.84 -3.21 -12.02
C HIS A 120 3.10 -3.24 -13.36
N ASN A 121 3.69 -3.76 -14.44
CA ASN A 121 3.01 -3.89 -15.73
C ASN A 121 1.88 -4.92 -15.75
N TYR A 122 1.88 -5.81 -14.75
CA TYR A 122 0.97 -6.94 -14.62
C TYR A 122 0.07 -6.83 -13.38
N GLY A 123 0.18 -5.74 -12.59
CA GLY A 123 -0.53 -5.60 -11.33
C GLY A 123 -0.02 -6.57 -10.26
N LEU A 124 1.26 -6.95 -10.35
CA LEU A 124 1.92 -7.95 -9.47
C LEU A 124 2.92 -7.30 -8.50
N ALA A 125 2.87 -5.97 -8.37
CA ALA A 125 3.63 -5.20 -7.40
C ALA A 125 2.79 -4.08 -6.83
N ALA A 126 3.22 -3.57 -5.69
CA ALA A 126 2.67 -2.38 -5.07
C ALA A 126 3.80 -1.60 -4.39
N ASP A 127 3.75 -0.27 -4.48
CA ASP A 127 4.61 0.64 -3.72
C ASP A 127 3.78 1.23 -2.57
N PHE A 128 4.34 1.21 -1.37
CA PHE A 128 3.68 1.71 -0.16
C PHE A 128 4.56 2.67 0.62
N VAL A 129 3.96 3.43 1.53
CA VAL A 129 4.66 4.25 2.52
C VAL A 129 3.96 4.14 3.88
N PRO A 130 4.71 3.98 5.00
CA PRO A 130 4.13 4.07 6.32
C PRO A 130 3.60 5.46 6.64
N ILE A 131 2.52 5.52 7.42
CA ILE A 131 1.86 6.75 7.84
C ILE A 131 1.96 6.88 9.37
N VAL A 132 2.43 8.02 9.85
CA VAL A 132 2.43 8.40 11.27
C VAL A 132 1.79 9.78 11.37
N ASP A 133 0.85 9.95 12.30
CA ASP A 133 0.09 11.20 12.50
C ASP A 133 -0.51 11.75 11.19
N GLY A 134 -1.02 10.84 10.34
CA GLY A 134 -1.63 11.17 9.04
C GLY A 134 -0.65 11.59 7.95
N LYS A 135 0.67 11.50 8.19
CA LYS A 135 1.70 11.93 7.23
C LYS A 135 2.59 10.76 6.77
N PRO A 136 3.01 10.74 5.50
CA PRO A 136 3.94 9.73 5.00
C PRO A 136 5.32 9.90 5.62
N VAL A 137 5.86 8.80 6.15
CA VAL A 137 7.19 8.75 6.78
C VAL A 137 8.16 8.01 5.88
N TRP A 138 9.06 8.78 5.27
CA TRP A 138 10.08 8.24 4.36
C TRP A 138 11.37 7.83 5.09
N ASN A 139 11.67 8.48 6.22
CA ASN A 139 12.98 8.43 6.89
C ASN A 139 12.98 7.62 8.19
N ASP A 140 12.16 6.56 8.29
CA ASP A 140 12.15 5.65 9.44
C ASP A 140 12.54 4.23 9.04
N ALA A 141 13.81 3.89 9.23
CA ALA A 141 14.35 2.58 8.87
C ALA A 141 13.71 1.42 9.65
N ARG A 142 13.33 1.63 10.92
CA ARG A 142 12.72 0.58 11.75
C ARG A 142 11.31 0.28 11.28
N LEU A 143 10.56 1.32 10.93
CA LEU A 143 9.20 1.18 10.43
C LEU A 143 9.17 0.46 9.06
N TRP A 144 10.08 0.84 8.16
CA TRP A 144 10.27 0.12 6.89
C TRP A 144 10.59 -1.35 7.11
N GLU A 145 11.49 -1.67 8.04
CA GLU A 145 11.86 -3.06 8.33
C GLU A 145 10.68 -3.87 8.89
N LYS A 146 9.86 -3.29 9.78
CA LYS A 146 8.64 -3.93 10.29
C LYS A 146 7.67 -4.26 9.14
N CYS A 147 7.32 -3.26 8.32
CA CYS A 147 6.45 -3.46 7.17
C CYS A 147 7.01 -4.51 6.21
N GLY A 148 8.30 -4.41 5.89
CA GLY A 148 8.98 -5.36 5.01
C GLY A 148 8.92 -6.80 5.53
N LYS A 149 9.16 -7.03 6.82
CA LYS A 149 9.04 -8.36 7.46
C LYS A 149 7.61 -8.89 7.40
N ILE A 150 6.60 -8.05 7.57
CA ILE A 150 5.19 -8.44 7.40
C ILE A 150 4.96 -8.91 5.95
N ALA A 151 5.38 -8.13 4.95
CA ALA A 151 5.21 -8.48 3.55
C ALA A 151 5.86 -9.84 3.20
N VAL A 152 7.08 -10.07 3.70
CA VAL A 152 7.80 -11.34 3.50
C VAL A 152 7.09 -12.52 4.16
N ARG A 153 6.57 -12.36 5.39
CA ARG A 153 5.78 -13.41 6.07
C ARG A 153 4.51 -13.79 5.30
N LEU A 154 3.94 -12.85 4.55
CA LEU A 154 2.79 -13.09 3.67
C LEU A 154 3.17 -13.74 2.32
N GLY A 155 4.45 -14.06 2.09
CA GLY A 155 4.92 -14.73 0.88
C GLY A 155 5.25 -13.80 -0.29
N MET A 156 5.32 -12.49 -0.05
CA MET A 156 5.75 -11.51 -1.04
C MET A 156 7.27 -11.32 -0.99
N GLU A 157 7.84 -10.82 -2.09
CA GLU A 157 9.18 -10.27 -2.09
C GLU A 157 9.12 -8.78 -1.71
N TRP A 158 10.08 -8.32 -0.90
CA TRP A 158 10.20 -6.92 -0.50
C TRP A 158 11.52 -6.31 -1.00
N GLY A 159 11.44 -5.15 -1.66
CA GLY A 159 12.58 -4.45 -2.25
C GLY A 159 13.61 -3.93 -1.25
N GLY A 160 13.23 -3.83 0.03
CA GLY A 160 14.17 -3.54 1.11
C GLY A 160 15.23 -4.62 1.35
N LEU A 161 15.02 -5.85 0.86
CA LEU A 161 15.98 -6.97 0.96
C LEU A 161 16.88 -7.12 -0.27
N TRP A 162 16.73 -6.28 -1.29
CA TRP A 162 17.54 -6.39 -2.50
C TRP A 162 19.00 -6.01 -2.23
N LYS A 163 19.96 -6.77 -2.77
CA LYS A 163 21.40 -6.49 -2.63
C LYS A 163 21.84 -5.19 -3.30
N TYR A 164 21.17 -4.81 -4.40
CA TYR A 164 21.47 -3.61 -5.18
C TYR A 164 20.18 -2.88 -5.51
N LEU A 165 20.23 -1.54 -5.49
CA LEU A 165 19.06 -0.67 -5.63
C LEU A 165 17.95 -1.01 -4.62
N VAL A 166 18.29 -0.95 -3.34
CA VAL A 166 17.32 -1.14 -2.25
C VAL A 166 16.12 -0.21 -2.47
N ASP A 167 14.93 -0.80 -2.57
CA ASP A 167 13.68 -0.09 -2.86
C ASP A 167 12.65 -0.44 -1.78
N LYS A 168 12.72 0.27 -0.64
CA LYS A 168 11.89 -0.02 0.54
C LYS A 168 10.38 0.13 0.28
N PRO A 169 9.91 1.08 -0.55
CA PRO A 169 8.50 1.14 -0.92
C PRO A 169 7.97 -0.11 -1.64
N HIS A 170 8.81 -0.83 -2.38
CA HIS A 170 8.35 -1.84 -3.35
C HIS A 170 8.11 -3.21 -2.71
N ILE A 171 6.92 -3.77 -2.92
CA ILE A 171 6.59 -5.19 -2.69
C ILE A 171 6.09 -5.84 -3.98
N GLN A 172 6.37 -7.12 -4.18
CA GLN A 172 5.92 -7.85 -5.37
C GLN A 172 5.55 -9.30 -5.09
N MET A 173 4.75 -9.87 -5.97
CA MET A 173 4.51 -11.32 -6.00
C MET A 173 5.84 -12.05 -6.18
N ASN A 174 6.07 -13.06 -5.34
CA ASN A 174 7.22 -13.93 -5.47
C ASN A 174 7.18 -14.71 -6.80
N ARG A 175 8.29 -14.72 -7.55
CA ARG A 175 8.38 -15.32 -8.91
C ARG A 175 7.32 -14.78 -9.89
N TRP A 176 7.02 -13.48 -9.81
CA TRP A 176 6.04 -12.82 -10.69
C TRP A 176 6.33 -12.99 -12.18
N ASP A 177 7.61 -13.12 -12.54
CA ASP A 177 8.08 -13.28 -13.93
C ASP A 177 7.53 -14.59 -14.52
N LYS A 178 7.66 -15.69 -13.78
CA LYS A 178 7.08 -16.99 -14.16
C LYS A 178 5.56 -16.87 -14.23
N PHE A 179 4.94 -16.25 -13.23
CA PHE A 179 3.49 -16.08 -13.20
C PHE A 179 2.98 -15.29 -14.42
N ALA A 180 3.64 -14.18 -14.76
CA ALA A 180 3.29 -13.33 -15.89
C ALA A 180 3.43 -14.07 -17.23
N THR A 181 4.47 -14.91 -17.38
CA THR A 181 4.68 -15.71 -18.60
C THR A 181 3.58 -16.75 -18.83
N PHE A 182 3.08 -17.42 -17.79
CA PHE A 182 2.13 -18.53 -17.94
C PHE A 182 0.65 -18.12 -17.85
N VAL A 183 0.34 -17.07 -17.09
CA VAL A 183 -1.06 -16.74 -16.71
C VAL A 183 -1.56 -15.46 -17.36
N VAL A 184 -0.69 -14.66 -17.97
CA VAL A 184 -1.08 -13.45 -18.73
C VAL A 184 -0.55 -13.56 -20.17
N PRO A 185 -1.10 -14.46 -21.02
CA PRO A 185 -0.60 -14.67 -22.37
C PRO A 185 -0.68 -13.40 -23.24
N ASP A 186 -1.70 -12.57 -23.01
CA ASP A 186 -2.03 -11.45 -23.91
C ASP A 186 -1.36 -10.11 -23.56
N ARG A 187 -0.06 -10.12 -23.22
CA ARG A 187 0.76 -8.89 -23.23
C ARG A 187 2.20 -9.13 -23.69
N ILE A 188 2.51 -10.12 -24.53
CA ILE A 188 3.87 -10.28 -25.09
C ILE A 188 3.97 -10.00 -26.60
N ILE A 189 2.85 -9.94 -27.35
CA ILE A 189 2.89 -9.64 -28.80
C ILE A 189 1.80 -8.60 -29.14
N ARG A 190 2.15 -7.62 -29.98
CA ARG A 190 1.42 -6.40 -30.39
C ARG A 190 1.67 -5.17 -29.52
N GLU A 191 2.87 -4.60 -29.68
CA GLU A 191 3.04 -3.28 -30.33
C GLU A 191 4.09 -3.47 -31.42
#